data_AF-A0A6J8AA80-F1
#
_entry.id   AF-A0A6J8AA80-F1
#
_cell.length_a   1.000
_cell.length_b   1.000
_cell.length_c   1.000
_cell.angle_alpha   90.00
_cell.angle_beta   90.00
_cell.angle_gamma   90.00
#
_symmetry.space_group_name_H-M   'P 1'
#
loop_
_entity.id
_entity.type
_entity.pdbx_description
1 polymer ?
#
loop_
_entity_poly.entity_id
_entity_poly.type
_entity_poly.pdbx_seq_one_letter_code
_entity_poly.pdbx_strand_id
1 'polypeptide(L)'
;MQTLQQDHPDIYRIFLEGYHVLRRRDRYWAGLSTDLVIEQVLMRSVKTSGGLTRGRGTTETQRAQWLLSMPSCANVNTAMQNLTGVGFYTSEQHKEMSYSRKKRDKMDTLKILSFLQERNPFADDKSLRNIETGVTAESSVNVDKAKEIGMKIIEYMAGKNILNLYFQKIKSL
;
A
#
# COMPACT_ATOMS: atom_id res chain seq x y z
N MET A 1 25.72 21.41 -9.83
CA MET A 1 24.52 22.23 -10.15
C MET A 1 24.64 23.68 -9.68
N GLN A 2 25.48 24.00 -8.68
CA GLN A 2 25.62 25.37 -8.15
C GLN A 2 26.28 26.37 -9.13
N THR A 3 27.09 25.89 -10.09
CA THR A 3 27.76 26.74 -11.10
C THR A 3 27.07 26.70 -12.47
N LEU A 4 25.94 26.00 -12.61
CA LEU A 4 25.27 25.79 -13.91
C LEU A 4 24.90 27.11 -14.60
N GLN A 5 24.58 28.13 -13.81
CA GLN A 5 24.29 29.48 -14.31
C GLN A 5 25.50 30.16 -14.97
N GLN A 6 26.72 29.88 -14.50
CA GLN A 6 27.96 30.44 -15.06
C GLN A 6 28.49 29.58 -16.22
N ASP A 7 28.49 28.26 -16.06
CA ASP A 7 29.11 27.35 -17.01
C ASP A 7 28.26 27.16 -18.28
N HIS A 8 26.92 27.14 -18.14
CA HIS A 8 25.97 26.88 -19.23
C HIS A 8 24.66 27.69 -19.07
N PRO A 9 24.69 29.01 -19.32
CA PRO A 9 23.56 29.90 -19.07
C PRO A 9 22.29 29.54 -19.86
N ASP A 10 22.43 29.01 -21.08
CA ASP A 10 21.29 28.59 -21.90
C ASP A 10 20.52 27.41 -21.30
N ILE A 11 21.25 26.41 -20.79
CA ILE A 11 20.66 25.25 -20.12
C ILE A 11 19.99 25.69 -18.82
N TYR A 12 20.62 26.60 -18.08
CA TYR A 12 20.06 27.16 -16.85
C TYR A 12 18.72 27.88 -17.10
N ARG A 13 18.62 28.67 -18.18
CA ARG A 13 17.37 29.34 -18.59
C ARG A 13 16.27 28.34 -18.92
N ILE A 14 16.56 27.35 -19.77
CA ILE A 14 15.62 26.30 -20.16
C ILE A 14 15.16 25.49 -18.92
N PHE A 15 16.07 25.26 -17.97
CA PHE A 15 15.73 24.59 -16.73
C PHE A 15 14.74 25.39 -15.88
N LEU A 16 14.95 26.71 -15.73
CA LEU A 16 14.04 27.62 -15.02
C LEU A 16 12.66 27.73 -15.70
N GLU A 17 12.62 27.63 -17.02
CA GLU A 17 11.38 27.59 -17.80
C GLU A 17 10.61 26.25 -17.67
N GLY A 18 11.15 25.27 -16.93
CA GLY A 18 10.44 24.03 -16.59
C GLY A 18 10.59 22.89 -17.62
N TYR A 19 11.48 23.02 -18.60
CA TYR A 19 11.71 22.00 -19.64
C TYR A 19 12.37 20.70 -19.14
N HIS A 20 12.67 20.61 -17.84
CA HIS A 20 13.12 19.39 -17.18
C HIS A 20 11.95 18.50 -16.71
N VAL A 21 10.71 18.92 -16.98
CA VAL A 21 9.48 18.25 -16.58
C VAL A 21 8.73 17.75 -17.82
N LEU A 22 8.45 16.45 -17.86
CA LEU A 22 7.66 15.82 -18.89
C LEU A 22 6.20 15.68 -18.44
N ARG A 23 5.26 15.90 -19.36
CA ARG A 23 3.82 15.75 -19.11
C ARG A 23 3.22 14.75 -20.10
N ARG A 24 2.56 13.71 -19.58
CA ARG A 24 1.82 12.73 -20.42
C ARG A 24 0.39 13.16 -20.75
N ARG A 25 -0.15 14.08 -19.96
CA ARG A 25 -1.50 14.65 -20.12
C ARG A 25 -1.46 16.11 -19.72
N ASP A 26 -2.33 16.90 -20.35
CA ASP A 26 -2.48 18.31 -20.00
C ASP A 26 -3.40 18.48 -18.77
N ARG A 27 -2.91 18.03 -17.62
CA ARG A 27 -3.55 18.23 -16.31
C ARG A 27 -2.65 19.05 -15.40
N TYR A 28 -3.26 19.81 -14.48
CA TYR A 28 -2.52 20.51 -13.43
C TYR A 28 -1.71 19.53 -12.59
N TRP A 29 -0.48 19.91 -12.23
CA TRP A 29 0.47 19.11 -11.44
C TRP A 29 0.80 17.71 -12.00
N ALA A 30 0.58 17.47 -13.29
CA ALA A 30 0.92 16.20 -13.95
C ALA A 30 2.36 16.15 -14.49
N GLY A 31 3.24 17.03 -13.99
CA GLY A 31 4.64 17.10 -14.39
C GLY A 31 5.48 16.06 -13.65
N LEU A 32 6.24 15.26 -14.41
CA LEU A 32 7.19 14.29 -13.87
C LEU A 32 8.60 14.68 -14.31
N SER A 33 9.60 14.47 -13.44
CA SER A 33 10.99 14.64 -13.84
C SER A 33 11.36 13.62 -14.93
N THR A 34 12.29 13.99 -15.82
CA THR A 34 12.76 13.12 -16.90
C THR A 34 13.28 11.77 -16.36
N ASP A 35 14.01 11.81 -15.25
CA ASP A 35 14.56 10.61 -14.60
C ASP A 35 13.45 9.65 -14.15
N LEU A 36 12.42 10.15 -13.46
CA LEU A 36 11.26 9.34 -13.05
C LEU A 36 10.53 8.73 -14.25
N VAL A 37 10.43 9.44 -15.37
CA VAL A 37 9.81 8.90 -16.58
C VAL A 37 10.65 7.79 -17.20
N ILE A 38 11.96 7.96 -17.26
CA ILE A 38 12.89 6.93 -17.73
C ILE A 38 12.76 5.69 -16.85
N GLU A 39 12.80 5.83 -15.54
CA GLU A 39 12.70 4.70 -14.63
C GLU A 39 11.33 4.00 -14.69
N GLN A 40 10.24 4.76 -14.65
CA GLN A 40 8.91 4.17 -14.53
C GLN A 40 8.38 3.59 -15.84
N VAL A 41 8.77 4.14 -16.99
CA VAL A 41 8.26 3.71 -18.30
C VAL A 41 9.31 2.94 -19.06
N LEU A 42 10.44 3.57 -19.34
CA LEU A 42 11.46 2.95 -20.17
C LEU A 42 12.06 1.73 -19.45
N MET A 43 12.54 1.91 -18.22
CA MET A 43 13.16 0.80 -17.48
C MET A 43 12.14 -0.30 -17.15
N ARG A 44 10.87 0.05 -16.89
CA ARG A 44 9.81 -0.96 -16.73
C ARG A 44 9.62 -1.78 -18.00
N SER A 45 9.46 -1.14 -19.17
CA SER A 45 9.26 -1.84 -20.46
C SER A 45 10.46 -2.71 -20.84
N VAL A 46 11.66 -2.28 -20.50
CA VAL A 46 12.91 -3.03 -20.67
C VAL A 46 12.98 -4.25 -19.74
N LYS A 47 12.39 -4.18 -18.54
CA LYS A 47 12.47 -5.23 -17.50
C LYS A 47 11.30 -6.22 -17.47
N THR A 48 10.16 -5.86 -18.06
CA THR A 48 8.96 -6.71 -18.10
C THR A 48 9.09 -7.88 -19.09
N SER A 49 8.14 -8.80 -19.08
CA SER A 49 8.08 -9.90 -20.06
C SER A 49 7.96 -9.32 -21.48
N GLY A 50 8.76 -9.82 -22.43
CA GLY A 50 8.92 -9.22 -23.76
C GLY A 50 9.88 -8.01 -23.82
N GLY A 51 10.45 -7.62 -22.68
CA GLY A 51 11.50 -6.62 -22.57
C GLY A 51 12.91 -7.20 -22.74
N LEU A 52 13.89 -6.31 -22.78
CA LEU A 52 15.27 -6.63 -23.15
C LEU A 52 16.07 -7.41 -22.09
N THR A 53 15.75 -7.25 -20.80
CA THR A 53 16.60 -7.80 -19.71
C THR A 53 16.24 -9.23 -19.30
N ARG A 54 15.13 -9.79 -19.79
CA ARG A 54 14.71 -11.16 -19.45
C ARG A 54 15.19 -12.22 -20.46
N GLY A 55 16.01 -11.84 -21.45
CA GLY A 55 16.56 -12.73 -22.49
C GLY A 55 17.96 -12.32 -22.95
N ARG A 56 18.40 -12.80 -24.12
CA ARG A 56 19.73 -12.52 -24.71
C ARG A 56 19.79 -11.17 -25.45
N GLY A 57 19.18 -10.12 -24.92
CA GLY A 57 18.88 -8.87 -25.64
C GLY A 57 19.87 -7.70 -25.45
N THR A 58 20.99 -7.88 -24.77
CA THR A 58 21.81 -6.74 -24.32
C THR A 58 22.77 -6.17 -25.37
N THR A 59 22.85 -6.73 -26.58
CA THR A 59 23.69 -6.17 -27.64
C THR A 59 23.13 -4.87 -28.21
N GLU A 60 23.98 -4.02 -28.76
CA GLU A 60 23.57 -2.72 -29.32
C GLU A 60 22.58 -2.85 -30.48
N THR A 61 22.81 -3.81 -31.38
CA THR A 61 21.90 -4.10 -32.50
C THR A 61 20.51 -4.50 -32.01
N GLN A 62 20.43 -5.32 -30.96
CA GLN A 62 19.15 -5.74 -30.37
C GLN A 62 18.45 -4.58 -29.65
N ARG A 63 19.20 -3.69 -28.98
CA ARG A 63 18.66 -2.45 -28.40
C ARG A 63 18.06 -1.55 -29.47
N ALA A 64 18.78 -1.35 -30.57
CA ALA A 64 18.31 -0.53 -31.69
C ALA A 64 17.06 -1.15 -32.33
N GLN A 65 17.07 -2.45 -32.61
CA GLN A 65 15.92 -3.15 -33.16
C GLN A 65 14.70 -3.08 -32.23
N TRP A 66 14.89 -3.27 -30.93
CA TRP A 66 13.81 -3.14 -29.94
C TRP A 66 13.24 -1.72 -29.92
N LEU A 67 14.10 -0.69 -29.82
CA LEU A 67 13.68 0.71 -29.79
C LEU A 67 12.93 1.13 -31.07
N LEU A 68 13.49 0.79 -32.24
CA LEU A 68 12.92 1.15 -33.54
C LEU A 68 11.62 0.39 -33.86
N SER A 69 11.42 -0.80 -33.27
CA SER A 69 10.19 -1.57 -33.44
C SER A 69 9.07 -1.14 -32.50
N MET A 70 9.34 -0.42 -31.40
CA MET A 70 8.31 0.00 -30.43
C MET A 70 7.12 0.74 -31.07
N PRO A 71 7.30 1.73 -31.98
CA PRO A 71 6.16 2.44 -32.57
C PRO A 71 5.28 1.51 -33.42
N SER A 72 5.90 0.62 -34.21
CA SER A 72 5.18 -0.36 -35.03
C SER A 72 4.41 -1.35 -34.17
N CYS A 73 5.03 -1.86 -33.10
CA CYS A 73 4.38 -2.74 -32.13
C CYS A 73 3.20 -2.05 -31.42
N ALA A 74 3.35 -0.76 -31.08
CA ALA A 74 2.27 0.03 -30.50
C ALA A 74 1.09 0.17 -31.45
N ASN A 75 1.34 0.46 -32.74
CA ASN A 75 0.30 0.55 -33.76
C ASN A 75 -0.45 -0.78 -33.95
N VAL A 76 0.28 -1.90 -34.02
CA VAL A 76 -0.33 -3.24 -34.12
C VAL A 76 -1.17 -3.54 -32.88
N ASN A 77 -0.67 -3.22 -31.68
CA ASN A 77 -1.41 -3.40 -30.44
C ASN A 77 -2.70 -2.54 -30.43
N THR A 78 -2.64 -1.28 -30.84
CA THR A 78 -3.81 -0.42 -30.96
C THR A 78 -4.83 -0.97 -31.97
N ALA A 79 -4.36 -1.44 -33.13
CA ALA A 79 -5.23 -2.05 -34.14
C ALA A 79 -5.92 -3.32 -33.60
N MET A 80 -5.19 -4.17 -32.87
CA MET A 80 -5.75 -5.36 -32.23
C MET A 80 -6.78 -5.04 -31.15
N GLN A 81 -6.55 -3.99 -30.35
CA GLN A 81 -7.53 -3.53 -29.35
C GLN A 81 -8.81 -3.01 -30.02
N ASN A 82 -8.68 -2.26 -31.12
CA ASN A 82 -9.82 -1.79 -31.90
C ASN A 82 -10.60 -2.95 -32.53
N LEU A 83 -9.90 -3.93 -33.10
CA LEU A 83 -10.51 -5.11 -33.72
C LEU A 83 -11.27 -5.98 -32.70
N THR A 84 -10.68 -6.21 -31.54
CA THR A 84 -11.26 -7.08 -30.50
C THR A 84 -12.28 -6.38 -29.61
N GLY A 85 -12.34 -5.04 -29.65
CA GLY A 85 -13.10 -4.24 -28.70
C GLY A 85 -12.55 -4.30 -27.27
N VAL A 86 -11.39 -4.94 -27.04
CA VAL A 86 -10.77 -5.08 -25.73
C VAL A 86 -9.66 -4.05 -25.61
N GLY A 87 -9.99 -2.89 -25.02
CA GLY A 87 -9.02 -1.86 -24.72
C GLY A 87 -8.16 -2.22 -23.49
N PHE A 88 -6.85 -2.38 -23.68
CA PHE A 88 -5.90 -2.39 -22.58
C PHE A 88 -5.66 -0.96 -22.13
N TYR A 89 -6.62 -0.41 -21.41
CA TYR A 89 -6.36 0.78 -20.61
C TYR A 89 -5.49 0.33 -19.44
N THR A 90 -4.19 0.59 -19.52
CA THR A 90 -3.38 0.74 -18.31
C THR A 90 -3.82 2.03 -17.63
N SER A 91 -5.05 2.03 -17.13
CA SER A 91 -5.44 2.95 -16.08
C SER A 91 -4.38 2.80 -15.01
N GLU A 92 -3.86 3.89 -14.48
CA GLU A 92 -3.27 3.90 -13.15
C GLU A 92 -4.39 3.60 -12.14
N GLN A 93 -5.02 2.45 -12.26
CA GLN A 93 -5.86 1.92 -11.19
C GLN A 93 -4.87 1.55 -10.12
N HIS A 94 -4.89 2.35 -9.05
CA HIS A 94 -4.20 2.07 -7.82
C HIS A 94 -4.42 0.59 -7.48
N LYS A 95 -3.37 -0.14 -7.11
CA LYS A 95 -3.43 -1.60 -6.87
C LYS A 95 -4.59 -2.02 -5.95
N GLU A 96 -4.96 -1.14 -5.02
CA GLU A 96 -6.06 -1.34 -4.07
C GLU A 96 -7.47 -1.21 -4.69
N MET A 97 -7.60 -0.59 -5.88
CA MET A 97 -8.87 -0.49 -6.60
C MET A 97 -9.14 -1.68 -7.53
N SER A 98 -8.24 -2.66 -7.58
CA SER A 98 -8.43 -3.86 -8.39
C SER A 98 -9.68 -4.65 -7.98
N TYR A 99 -10.32 -5.32 -8.95
CA TYR A 99 -11.52 -6.12 -8.70
C TYR A 99 -11.28 -7.19 -7.61
N SER A 100 -10.12 -7.86 -7.65
CA SER A 100 -9.72 -8.86 -6.65
C SER A 100 -9.66 -8.27 -5.24
N ARG A 101 -9.15 -7.03 -5.10
CA ARG A 101 -9.07 -6.35 -3.81
C ARG A 101 -10.44 -5.96 -3.29
N LYS A 102 -11.26 -5.31 -4.13
CA LYS A 102 -12.66 -5.00 -3.81
C LYS A 102 -13.46 -6.23 -3.38
N LYS A 103 -13.27 -7.35 -4.08
CA LYS A 103 -13.93 -8.63 -3.75
C LYS A 103 -13.47 -9.16 -2.39
N ARG A 104 -12.16 -9.15 -2.12
CA ARG A 104 -11.61 -9.59 -0.83
C ARG A 104 -12.08 -8.71 0.32
N ASP A 105 -12.01 -7.39 0.17
CA ASP A 105 -12.43 -6.44 1.22
C ASP A 105 -13.91 -6.62 1.56
N LYS A 106 -14.76 -6.87 0.55
CA LYS A 106 -16.18 -7.21 0.78
C LYS A 106 -16.33 -8.52 1.55
N MET A 107 -15.58 -9.56 1.21
CA MET A 107 -15.63 -10.85 1.91
C MET A 107 -15.17 -10.71 3.37
N ASP A 108 -14.08 -10.00 3.61
CA ASP A 108 -13.54 -9.79 4.94
C ASP A 108 -14.50 -8.96 5.81
N THR A 109 -15.11 -7.93 5.22
CA THR A 109 -16.16 -7.12 5.88
C THR A 109 -17.36 -7.97 6.27
N LEU A 110 -17.85 -8.82 5.36
CA LEU A 110 -18.97 -9.72 5.64
C LEU A 110 -18.63 -10.73 6.74
N LYS A 111 -17.39 -11.22 6.79
CA LYS A 111 -16.92 -12.14 7.83
C LYS A 111 -16.91 -11.49 9.21
N ILE A 112 -16.45 -10.24 9.30
CA ILE A 112 -16.50 -9.46 10.54
C ILE A 112 -17.95 -9.20 10.95
N LEU A 113 -18.80 -8.82 9.99
CA LEU A 113 -20.22 -8.57 10.26
C LEU A 113 -20.92 -9.81 10.81
N SER A 114 -20.72 -10.98 10.19
CA SER A 114 -21.30 -12.24 10.68
C SER A 114 -20.76 -12.62 12.06
N PHE A 115 -19.48 -12.36 12.33
CA PHE A 115 -18.88 -12.62 13.64
C PHE A 115 -19.51 -11.76 14.75
N LEU A 116 -19.72 -10.47 14.45
CA LEU A 116 -20.30 -9.50 15.38
C LEU A 116 -21.82 -9.62 15.54
N GLN A 117 -22.54 -10.20 14.56
CA GLN A 117 -23.98 -10.42 14.67
C GLN A 117 -24.35 -11.29 15.88
N GLU A 118 -23.58 -12.35 16.13
CA GLU A 118 -23.78 -13.23 17.29
C GLU A 118 -23.23 -12.64 18.61
N ARG A 119 -22.31 -11.68 18.51
CA ARG A 119 -21.53 -11.13 19.64
C ARG A 119 -21.57 -9.61 19.62
N ASN A 120 -22.76 -9.05 19.46
CA ASN A 120 -22.92 -7.61 19.28
C ASN A 120 -22.44 -6.86 20.55
N PRO A 121 -21.35 -6.08 20.48
CA PRO A 121 -20.82 -5.36 21.63
C PRO A 121 -21.69 -4.17 22.05
N PHE A 122 -22.68 -3.80 21.23
CA PHE A 122 -23.63 -2.71 21.47
C PHE A 122 -25.04 -3.21 21.79
N ALA A 123 -25.22 -4.52 22.01
CA ALA A 123 -26.47 -5.01 22.57
C ALA A 123 -26.67 -4.41 23.96
N ASP A 124 -27.92 -4.16 24.36
CA ASP A 124 -28.27 -3.72 25.71
C ASP A 124 -28.18 -4.91 26.68
N ASP A 125 -26.97 -5.43 26.84
CA ASP A 125 -26.60 -6.52 27.73
C ASP A 125 -25.65 -5.95 28.79
N LYS A 126 -26.05 -6.05 30.05
CA LYS A 126 -25.24 -5.57 31.19
C LYS A 126 -24.13 -6.54 31.57
N SER A 127 -24.10 -7.73 30.96
CA SER A 127 -23.11 -8.74 31.25
C SER A 127 -21.77 -8.45 30.55
N LEU A 128 -20.67 -8.71 31.25
CA LEU A 128 -19.34 -8.56 30.68
C LEU A 128 -19.01 -9.78 29.82
N ARG A 129 -19.04 -9.62 28.50
CA ARG A 129 -18.78 -10.72 27.55
C ARG A 129 -17.45 -10.53 26.82
N ASN A 130 -16.69 -11.62 26.71
CA ASN A 130 -15.54 -11.67 25.83
C ASN A 130 -16.00 -11.74 24.36
N ILE A 131 -15.56 -10.80 23.53
CA ILE A 131 -15.96 -10.69 22.13
C ILE A 131 -15.37 -11.79 21.23
N GLU A 132 -14.22 -12.36 21.60
CA GLU A 132 -13.54 -13.41 20.85
C GLU A 132 -14.19 -14.78 21.12
N THR A 133 -14.34 -15.12 22.41
CA THR A 133 -14.81 -16.44 22.83
C THR A 133 -16.33 -16.51 23.04
N GLY A 134 -16.99 -15.37 23.20
CA GLY A 134 -18.41 -15.29 23.56
C GLY A 134 -18.70 -15.62 25.03
N VAL A 135 -17.68 -15.91 25.84
CA VAL A 135 -17.85 -16.28 27.26
C VAL A 135 -18.25 -15.06 28.08
N THR A 136 -19.28 -15.21 28.89
CA THR A 136 -19.75 -14.17 29.82
C THR A 136 -19.06 -14.35 31.16
N ALA A 137 -18.53 -13.28 31.71
CA ALA A 137 -17.86 -13.28 33.00
C ALA A 137 -18.89 -13.46 34.14
N GLU A 138 -18.44 -14.09 35.22
CA GLU A 138 -19.22 -14.19 36.46
C GLU A 138 -19.44 -12.80 37.08
N SER A 139 -20.51 -12.66 37.88
CA SER A 139 -20.81 -11.42 38.61
C SER A 139 -19.72 -11.00 39.61
N SER A 140 -18.79 -11.91 39.93
CA SER A 140 -17.62 -11.67 40.77
C SER A 140 -16.54 -10.84 40.05
N VAL A 141 -16.56 -10.80 38.71
CA VAL A 141 -15.54 -10.15 37.89
C VAL A 141 -15.85 -8.67 37.74
N ASN A 142 -14.97 -7.81 38.27
CA ASN A 142 -15.08 -6.35 38.15
C ASN A 142 -13.98 -5.80 37.23
N VAL A 143 -14.37 -5.31 36.04
CA VAL A 143 -13.46 -4.63 35.12
C VAL A 143 -13.44 -3.11 35.25
N ASP A 144 -14.49 -2.52 35.81
CA ASP A 144 -14.62 -1.05 35.94
C ASP A 144 -13.47 -0.45 36.75
N LYS A 145 -13.03 -1.19 37.79
CA LYS A 145 -11.93 -0.78 38.67
C LYS A 145 -10.56 -1.28 38.22
N ALA A 146 -10.43 -1.88 37.04
CA ALA A 146 -9.18 -2.50 36.60
C ALA A 146 -8.00 -1.51 36.61
N LYS A 147 -8.23 -0.26 36.18
CA LYS A 147 -7.19 0.79 36.18
C LYS A 147 -6.75 1.17 37.60
N GLU A 148 -7.70 1.41 38.50
CA GLU A 148 -7.40 1.79 39.89
C GLU A 148 -6.65 0.68 40.63
N ILE A 149 -7.11 -0.58 40.47
CA ILE A 149 -6.45 -1.75 41.04
C ILE A 149 -5.04 -1.90 40.45
N GLY A 150 -4.90 -1.76 39.13
CA GLY A 150 -3.60 -1.80 38.46
C GLY A 150 -2.61 -0.76 38.99
N MET A 151 -3.05 0.49 39.19
CA MET A 151 -2.20 1.54 39.75
C MET A 151 -1.77 1.24 41.20
N LYS A 152 -2.68 0.77 42.05
CA LYS A 152 -2.33 0.36 43.44
C LYS A 152 -1.31 -0.78 43.46
N ILE A 153 -1.43 -1.73 42.55
CA ILE A 153 -0.48 -2.84 42.41
C ILE A 153 0.89 -2.29 41.96
N ILE A 154 0.93 -1.36 41.01
CA ILE A 154 2.19 -0.72 40.58
C ILE A 154 2.86 0.04 41.73
N GLU A 155 2.10 0.82 42.50
CA GLU A 155 2.60 1.51 43.70
C GLU A 155 3.16 0.53 44.73
N TYR A 156 2.47 -0.58 44.98
CA TYR A 156 2.94 -1.62 45.90
C TYR A 156 4.25 -2.29 45.43
N MET A 157 4.44 -2.40 44.12
CA MET A 157 5.65 -2.97 43.51
C MET A 157 6.85 -2.01 43.51
N ALA A 158 6.61 -0.70 43.66
CA ALA A 158 7.68 0.30 43.65
C ALA A 158 8.68 0.05 44.79
N GLY A 159 9.95 -0.11 44.44
CA GLY A 159 11.04 -0.36 45.40
C GLY A 159 11.17 -1.81 45.90
N LYS A 160 10.34 -2.75 45.42
CA LYS A 160 10.45 -4.18 45.76
C LYS A 160 11.27 -4.95 44.74
N ASN A 161 12.03 -5.95 45.20
CA ASN A 161 12.76 -6.84 44.31
C ASN A 161 11.75 -7.72 43.53
N ILE A 162 11.91 -7.76 42.21
CA ILE A 162 10.97 -8.43 41.31
C ILE A 162 10.88 -9.94 41.54
N LEU A 163 11.94 -10.57 42.05
CA LEU A 163 12.01 -12.01 42.32
C LEU A 163 11.14 -12.42 43.52
N ASN A 164 10.71 -11.45 44.33
CA ASN A 164 9.86 -11.67 45.50
C ASN A 164 8.37 -11.39 45.21
N LEU A 165 8.02 -10.99 43.99
CA LEU A 165 6.64 -10.70 43.59
C LEU A 165 6.02 -11.91 42.90
N TYR A 166 5.00 -12.49 43.51
CA TYR A 166 4.23 -13.61 42.95
C TYR A 166 2.76 -13.23 42.81
N PHE A 167 2.25 -13.27 41.58
CA PHE A 167 0.83 -13.11 41.31
C PHE A 167 0.17 -14.48 41.27
N GLN A 168 -0.67 -14.77 42.26
CA GLN A 168 -1.48 -15.98 42.27
C GLN A 168 -2.85 -15.67 41.69
N LYS A 169 -3.32 -16.56 40.80
CA LYS A 169 -4.69 -16.54 40.32
C LYS A 169 -5.60 -16.99 41.47
N ILE A 170 -6.43 -16.10 41.99
CA ILE A 170 -7.46 -16.48 42.95
C ILE A 170 -8.40 -17.46 42.22
N LYS A 171 -8.44 -18.71 42.66
CA LYS A 171 -9.47 -19.66 42.22
C LYS A 171 -10.77 -19.24 42.91
N SER A 172 -11.71 -18.65 42.18
CA SER A 172 -13.10 -18.59 42.64
C SER A 172 -13.66 -20.03 42.67
N LEU A 173 -14.40 -20.32 43.74
CA LEU A 173 -15.17 -21.56 43.95
C LEU A 173 -16.39 -21.59 43.04
#